data_AF-A0A382UXZ4-F1
#
_entry.id   AF-A0A382UXZ4-F1
#
_cell.length_a   1.000
_cell.length_b   1.000
_cell.length_c   1.000
_cell.angle_alpha   90.00
_cell.angle_beta   90.00
_cell.angle_gamma   90.00
#
_symmetry.space_group_name_H-M   'P 1'
#
loop_
_entity.id
_entity.type
_entity.pdbx_description
1 polymer ?
#
loop_
_entity_poly.entity_id
_entity_poly.type
_entity_poly.pdbx_seq_one_letter_code
_entity_poly.pdbx_strand_id
1 'polypeptide(L)'
;VEKSLTQLNALLSKHKMLLLVLPWVLYALYLVLWAAPQYESKSQLIVKSSDGGSSFDPSSLLMAAGVSGASGGTESQLVEAYIQSADMIKYLDETIGLRDHYMSDKADLFSGLSSSHKQEDFYQFYLNHI
;
A
#
# COMPACT_ATOMS: atom_id res chain seq x y z
N VAL A 1 -11.65 -5.88 44.42
CA VAL A 1 -11.79 -6.05 42.95
C VAL A 1 -13.27 -6.11 42.54
N GLU A 2 -14.10 -6.97 43.14
CA GLU A 2 -15.54 -7.10 42.78
C GLU A 2 -16.39 -5.82 42.93
N LYS A 3 -16.11 -4.99 43.95
CA LYS A 3 -16.79 -3.70 44.13
C LYS A 3 -16.47 -2.66 43.05
N SER A 4 -15.26 -2.68 42.47
CA SER A 4 -14.94 -1.73 41.39
C SER A 4 -15.59 -2.18 40.08
N LEU A 5 -15.62 -3.50 39.80
CA LEU A 5 -16.27 -4.06 38.61
C LEU A 5 -17.77 -3.79 38.59
N THR A 6 -18.44 -3.91 39.74
CA THR A 6 -19.89 -3.63 39.87
C THR A 6 -20.22 -2.14 39.75
N GLN A 7 -19.38 -1.26 40.31
CA GLN A 7 -19.53 0.20 40.13
C GLN A 7 -19.29 0.64 38.68
N LEU A 8 -18.30 0.04 38.00
CA LEU A 8 -18.01 0.30 36.60
C LEU A 8 -19.18 -0.11 35.71
N ASN A 9 -19.82 -1.26 35.99
CA ASN A 9 -20.99 -1.74 35.26
C ASN A 9 -22.26 -0.90 35.52
N ALA A 10 -22.43 -0.41 36.74
CA ALA A 10 -23.50 0.53 37.09
C ALA A 10 -23.32 1.89 36.40
N LEU A 11 -22.08 2.36 36.27
CA LEU A 11 -21.74 3.59 35.54
C LEU A 11 -21.93 3.43 34.03
N LEU A 12 -21.55 2.27 33.48
CA LEU A 12 -21.73 1.89 32.07
C LEU A 12 -23.20 1.82 31.66
N SER A 13 -24.03 1.19 32.51
CA SER A 13 -25.46 1.02 32.24
C SER A 13 -26.27 2.31 32.39
N LYS A 14 -25.77 3.27 33.18
CA LYS A 14 -26.36 4.61 33.33
C LYS A 14 -26.05 5.54 32.16
N HIS A 15 -24.89 5.39 31.51
CA HIS A 15 -24.44 6.26 30.41
C HIS A 15 -24.15 5.48 29.12
N LYS A 16 -25.04 4.55 28.74
CA LYS A 16 -24.89 3.71 27.53
C LYS A 16 -24.69 4.53 26.25
N MET A 17 -25.39 5.66 26.14
CA MET A 17 -25.26 6.59 25.01
C MET A 17 -23.87 7.21 24.96
N LEU A 18 -23.30 7.58 26.12
CA LEU A 18 -21.96 8.15 26.18
C LEU A 18 -20.93 7.12 25.72
N LEU A 19 -21.05 5.86 26.14
CA LEU A 19 -20.11 4.81 25.72
C LEU A 19 -20.15 4.54 24.22
N LEU A 20 -21.32 4.69 23.59
CA LEU A 20 -21.45 4.55 22.15
C LEU A 20 -20.93 5.79 21.40
N VAL A 21 -21.26 7.00 21.87
CA VAL A 21 -20.92 8.25 21.17
C VAL A 21 -19.48 8.68 21.40
N LEU A 22 -18.90 8.41 22.57
CA LEU A 22 -17.53 8.81 22.92
C LEU A 22 -16.47 8.32 21.91
N PRO A 23 -16.37 7.02 21.54
CA PRO A 23 -15.37 6.57 20.58
C PRO A 23 -15.60 7.19 19.19
N TRP A 24 -16.84 7.44 18.79
CA TRP A 24 -17.16 8.10 17.53
C TRP A 24 -16.72 9.56 17.52
N VAL A 25 -16.95 10.29 18.61
CA VAL A 25 -16.51 11.69 18.74
C VAL A 25 -14.99 11.79 18.78
N LEU A 26 -14.32 10.89 19.52
CA LEU A 26 -12.86 10.83 19.54
C LEU A 26 -12.29 10.55 18.13
N TYR A 27 -12.89 9.61 17.40
CA TYR A 27 -12.48 9.31 16.04
C TYR A 27 -12.74 10.48 15.08
N ALA A 28 -13.90 11.15 15.18
CA ALA A 28 -14.20 12.33 14.37
C ALA A 28 -13.24 13.49 14.65
N LEU A 29 -12.88 13.72 15.92
CA LEU A 29 -11.89 14.74 16.27
C LEU A 29 -10.51 14.40 15.73
N TYR A 30 -10.11 13.13 15.77
CA TYR A 30 -8.86 12.67 15.14
C TYR A 30 -8.86 12.99 13.64
N LEU A 31 -9.93 12.64 12.93
CA LEU A 31 -10.04 12.88 11.49
C LEU A 31 -10.02 14.36 11.11
N VAL A 32 -10.61 15.24 11.91
CA VAL A 32 -10.72 16.68 11.59
C VAL A 32 -9.47 17.46 12.01
N LEU A 33 -8.84 17.09 13.12
CA LEU A 33 -7.75 17.87 13.72
C LEU A 33 -6.35 17.34 13.39
N TRP A 34 -6.19 16.02 13.20
CA TRP A 34 -4.88 15.38 13.06
C TRP A 34 -4.68 14.60 11.76
N ALA A 35 -5.72 13.93 11.25
CA ALA A 35 -5.54 13.05 10.11
C ALA A 35 -5.06 13.80 8.87
N ALA A 36 -3.93 13.35 8.34
CA ALA A 36 -3.37 13.86 7.09
C ALA A 36 -4.25 13.48 5.90
N PRO A 37 -4.47 14.40 4.94
CA PRO A 37 -5.15 14.06 3.69
C PRO A 37 -4.26 13.12 2.86
N GLN A 38 -4.82 11.97 2.45
CA GLN A 38 -4.13 10.96 1.65
C GLN A 38 -4.55 11.08 0.19
N TYR A 39 -3.59 11.21 -0.72
CA TYR A 39 -3.82 11.31 -2.16
C TYR A 39 -3.07 10.21 -2.88
N GLU A 40 -3.76 9.47 -3.75
CA GLU A 40 -3.17 8.43 -4.60
C GLU A 40 -3.32 8.79 -6.08
N SER A 41 -2.28 8.52 -6.89
CA SER A 41 -2.34 8.63 -8.34
C SER A 41 -2.28 7.24 -8.96
N LYS A 42 -3.28 6.88 -9.77
CA LYS A 42 -3.35 5.58 -10.43
C LYS A 42 -2.86 5.69 -11.88
N SER A 43 -1.93 4.82 -12.26
CA SER A 43 -1.41 4.69 -13.62
C SER A 43 -1.60 3.26 -14.11
N GLN A 44 -1.89 3.09 -15.40
CA GLN A 44 -2.01 1.77 -16.06
C GLN A 44 -1.06 1.70 -17.24
N LEU A 45 -0.27 0.64 -17.31
CA LEU A 45 0.73 0.41 -18.34
C LEU A 45 0.33 -0.82 -19.17
N ILE A 46 0.43 -0.72 -20.50
CA ILE A 46 0.20 -1.83 -21.42
C ILE A 46 1.48 -2.03 -22.23
N VAL A 47 2.17 -3.15 -21.99
CA VAL A 47 3.34 -3.54 -22.77
C VAL A 47 2.88 -4.20 -24.06
N LYS A 48 3.20 -3.58 -25.20
CA LYS A 48 2.91 -4.12 -26.54
C LYS A 48 4.21 -4.57 -27.18
N SER A 49 4.35 -5.86 -27.45
CA SER A 49 5.44 -6.38 -28.27
C SER A 49 5.30 -5.85 -29.71
N SER A 50 6.37 -5.33 -30.30
CA SER A 50 6.32 -4.72 -31.64
C SER A 50 6.39 -5.73 -32.79
N ASP A 51 6.20 -7.03 -32.55
CA ASP A 51 6.19 -8.05 -33.60
C ASP A 51 4.86 -8.05 -34.37
N GLY A 52 4.64 -6.94 -35.07
CA GLY A 52 3.77 -6.89 -36.24
C GLY A 52 4.56 -7.38 -37.45
N GLY A 53 4.57 -8.69 -37.72
CA GLY A 53 5.22 -9.20 -38.92
C GLY A 53 5.28 -10.73 -39.03
N SER A 54 4.16 -11.36 -39.39
CA SER A 54 4.07 -12.58 -40.22
C SER A 54 5.30 -13.52 -40.26
N SER A 55 5.72 -14.05 -39.12
CA SER A 55 6.62 -15.19 -39.03
C SER A 55 6.01 -16.17 -38.04
N PHE A 56 5.92 -17.43 -38.46
CA PHE A 56 5.47 -18.52 -37.61
C PHE A 56 6.30 -18.54 -36.33
N ASP A 57 5.68 -18.20 -35.20
CA ASP A 57 6.31 -18.25 -33.89
C ASP A 57 6.05 -19.63 -33.28
N PRO A 58 7.08 -20.50 -33.14
CA PRO A 58 6.94 -21.82 -32.52
C PRO A 58 6.38 -21.75 -31.09
N SER A 59 6.53 -20.60 -30.44
CA SER A 59 6.02 -20.35 -29.09
C SER A 59 4.48 -20.29 -29.04
N SER A 60 3.83 -19.90 -30.14
CA SER A 60 2.37 -19.93 -30.29
C SER A 60 1.80 -21.35 -30.34
N LEU A 61 2.55 -22.31 -30.90
CA LEU A 61 2.17 -23.72 -30.89
C LEU A 61 2.29 -24.33 -29.49
N LEU A 62 3.30 -23.93 -28.73
CA LEU A 62 3.45 -24.35 -27.34
C LEU A 62 2.31 -23.81 -26.46
N MET A 63 1.85 -22.57 -26.70
CA MET A 63 0.63 -22.07 -26.06
C MET A 63 -0.62 -22.85 -26.47
N ALA A 64 -0.78 -23.17 -27.76
CA ALA A 64 -1.90 -24.00 -28.23
C ALA A 64 -1.87 -25.42 -27.64
N ALA A 65 -0.67 -25.93 -27.33
CA ALA A 65 -0.45 -27.19 -26.61
C ALA A 65 -0.66 -27.07 -25.09
N GLY A 66 -1.12 -25.91 -24.59
CA GLY A 66 -1.43 -25.70 -23.17
C GLY A 66 -0.21 -25.46 -22.28
N VAL A 67 0.97 -25.20 -22.85
CA VAL A 67 2.17 -24.85 -22.07
C VAL A 67 2.04 -23.39 -21.62
N SER A 68 1.75 -23.19 -20.33
CA SER A 68 1.63 -21.86 -19.73
C SER A 68 2.96 -21.12 -19.79
N GLY A 69 2.97 -19.93 -20.40
CA GLY A 69 4.13 -19.02 -20.45
C GLY A 69 4.86 -18.93 -21.79
N ALA A 70 4.38 -19.61 -22.86
CA ALA A 70 5.16 -19.71 -24.09
C ALA A 70 5.15 -18.45 -24.99
N SER A 71 4.17 -17.54 -24.95
CA SER A 71 4.23 -16.31 -25.79
C SER A 71 3.73 -15.04 -25.09
N GLY A 72 4.50 -13.96 -25.20
CA GLY A 72 4.09 -12.55 -25.00
C GLY A 72 3.76 -12.06 -23.58
N GLY A 73 3.51 -12.95 -22.61
CA GLY A 73 3.16 -12.58 -21.23
C GLY A 73 4.34 -12.23 -20.32
N THR A 74 5.58 -12.57 -20.72
CA THR A 74 6.78 -12.41 -19.90
C THR A 74 7.21 -10.95 -19.73
N GLU A 75 7.02 -10.13 -20.76
CA GLU A 75 7.49 -8.74 -20.75
C GLU A 75 6.74 -7.89 -19.72
N SER A 76 5.41 -8.05 -19.64
CA SER A 76 4.60 -7.35 -18.63
C SER A 76 4.96 -7.80 -17.21
N GLN A 77 5.18 -9.10 -17.01
CA GLN A 77 5.59 -9.66 -15.72
C GLN A 77 6.99 -9.20 -15.32
N LEU A 78 7.90 -9.06 -16.29
CA LEU A 78 9.25 -8.55 -16.04
C LEU A 78 9.22 -7.07 -15.62
N VAL A 79 8.40 -6.25 -16.27
CA VAL A 79 8.21 -4.85 -15.88
C VAL A 79 7.62 -4.76 -14.47
N GLU A 80 6.60 -5.57 -14.16
CA GLU A 80 6.02 -5.63 -12.82
C GLU A 80 7.06 -6.03 -11.76
N ALA A 81 7.81 -7.09 -12.02
CA ALA A 81 8.88 -7.56 -11.13
C ALA A 81 9.96 -6.49 -10.93
N TYR A 82 10.27 -5.71 -11.97
CA TYR A 82 11.20 -4.60 -11.87
C TYR A 82 10.64 -3.46 -11.00
N ILE A 83 9.37 -3.08 -11.17
CA ILE A 83 8.70 -2.08 -10.33
C ILE A 83 8.71 -2.50 -8.85
N GLN A 84 8.49 -3.77 -8.57
CA GLN A 84 8.49 -4.31 -7.20
C GLN A 84 9.90 -4.55 -6.63
N SER A 85 10.96 -4.34 -7.42
CA SER A 85 12.33 -4.68 -7.00
C SER A 85 12.95 -3.68 -6.02
N ALA A 86 13.95 -4.14 -5.27
CA ALA A 86 14.76 -3.29 -4.40
C ALA A 86 15.60 -2.25 -5.15
N ASP A 87 15.83 -2.42 -6.46
CA ASP A 87 16.55 -1.44 -7.25
C ASP A 87 15.64 -0.29 -7.69
N MET A 88 14.35 -0.55 -7.93
CA MET A 88 13.37 0.50 -8.23
C MET A 88 13.23 1.48 -7.07
N ILE A 89 13.11 0.98 -5.83
CA ILE A 89 12.99 1.87 -4.66
C ILE A 89 14.24 2.76 -4.48
N LYS A 90 15.45 2.23 -4.73
CA LYS A 90 16.68 3.03 -4.69
C LYS A 90 16.69 4.09 -5.78
N TYR A 91 16.31 3.71 -7.00
CA TYR A 91 16.21 4.63 -8.12
C TYR A 91 15.22 5.77 -7.83
N LEU A 92 14.06 5.47 -7.25
CA LEU A 92 13.08 6.47 -6.85
C LEU A 92 13.58 7.36 -5.71
N ASP A 93 14.27 6.78 -4.71
CA ASP A 93 14.86 7.55 -3.62
C ASP A 93 15.90 8.56 -4.16
N GLU A 94 16.75 8.15 -5.09
CA GLU A 94 17.75 9.02 -5.71
C GLU A 94 17.14 10.07 -6.65
N THR A 95 16.08 9.73 -7.37
CA THR A 95 15.51 10.60 -8.41
C THR A 95 14.57 11.66 -7.82
N ILE A 96 13.73 11.28 -6.85
CA ILE A 96 12.67 12.15 -6.31
C ILE A 96 12.72 12.32 -4.79
N GLY A 97 13.70 11.73 -4.09
CA GLY A 97 13.76 11.80 -2.63
C GLY A 97 12.58 11.08 -1.98
N LEU A 98 12.24 9.88 -2.47
CA LEU A 98 11.04 9.14 -2.06
C LEU A 98 10.97 8.93 -0.54
N ARG A 99 12.10 8.65 0.12
CA ARG A 99 12.16 8.46 1.57
C ARG A 99 11.75 9.72 2.33
N ASP A 100 12.27 10.88 1.91
CA ASP A 100 11.94 12.16 2.52
C ASP A 100 10.45 12.51 2.31
N HIS A 101 9.89 12.09 1.18
CA HIS A 101 8.46 12.25 0.91
C HIS A 101 7.60 11.42 1.86
N TYR A 102 7.96 10.15 2.09
CA TYR A 102 7.25 9.26 3.03
C TYR A 102 7.47 9.62 4.50
N MET A 103 8.57 10.31 4.82
CA MET A 103 8.87 10.82 6.16
C MET A 103 8.33 12.23 6.42
N SER A 104 7.73 12.90 5.44
CA SER A 104 7.35 14.30 5.55
C SER A 104 6.39 14.55 6.72
N ASP A 105 6.58 15.68 7.44
CA ASP A 105 5.73 16.15 8.55
C ASP A 105 4.24 16.34 8.18
N LYS A 106 3.90 16.28 6.89
CA LYS A 106 2.50 16.27 6.44
C LYS A 106 1.82 14.93 6.61
N ALA A 107 2.58 13.83 6.74
CA ALA A 107 2.04 12.52 7.04
C ALA A 107 1.75 12.42 8.54
N ASP A 108 0.56 11.91 8.90
CA ASP A 108 0.22 11.68 10.30
C ASP A 108 1.14 10.60 10.89
N LEU A 109 1.38 10.64 12.21
CA LEU A 109 2.23 9.72 12.98
C LEU A 109 1.93 8.24 12.71
N PHE A 110 0.70 7.92 12.31
CA PHE A 110 0.26 6.56 11.99
C PHE A 110 0.42 6.17 10.52
N SER A 111 0.47 7.15 9.61
CA SER A 111 0.50 6.93 8.15
C SER A 111 1.87 7.13 7.52
N GLY A 112 2.75 7.90 8.17
CA GLY A 112 4.09 8.19 7.67
C GLY A 112 5.10 7.07 7.96
N LEU A 113 6.20 7.08 7.21
CA LEU A 113 7.35 6.23 7.52
C LEU A 113 8.06 6.78 8.76
N SER A 114 8.33 5.91 9.75
CA SER A 114 9.01 6.29 10.98
C SER A 114 10.40 6.90 10.70
N SER A 115 10.78 7.92 11.47
CA SER A 115 12.08 8.59 11.33
C SER A 115 13.28 7.70 11.65
N SER A 116 13.06 6.58 12.36
CA SER A 116 14.07 5.58 12.70
C SER A 116 13.77 4.22 12.04
N HIS A 117 13.33 4.22 10.78
CA HIS A 117 13.06 2.99 10.01
C HIS A 117 14.36 2.30 9.56
N LYS A 118 14.33 0.98 9.38
CA LYS A 118 15.38 0.23 8.68
C LYS A 118 15.13 0.22 7.18
N GLN A 119 16.15 -0.10 6.39
CA GLN A 119 16.02 -0.21 4.93
C GLN A 119 14.93 -1.22 4.50
N GLU A 120 14.77 -2.32 5.24
CA GLU A 120 13.70 -3.30 4.98
C GLU A 120 12.32 -2.72 5.24
N ASP A 121 12.16 -1.94 6.32
CA ASP A 121 10.88 -1.30 6.64
C ASP A 121 10.47 -0.31 5.54
N PHE A 122 11.44 0.42 4.96
CA PHE A 122 11.20 1.29 3.81
C PHE A 122 10.76 0.51 2.57
N TYR A 123 11.40 -0.63 2.30
CA TYR A 123 11.02 -1.49 1.19
C TYR A 123 9.61 -2.08 1.34
N GLN A 124 9.28 -2.60 2.52
CA GLN A 124 7.93 -3.06 2.83
C GLN A 124 6.90 -1.93 2.75
N PHE A 125 7.25 -0.73 3.20
CA PHE A 125 6.39 0.43 3.07
C PHE A 125 6.11 0.74 1.60
N TYR A 126 7.14 0.75 0.74
CA TYR A 126 6.97 0.95 -0.70
C TYR A 126 6.04 -0.10 -1.34
N LEU A 127 6.24 -1.39 -1.06
CA LEU A 127 5.41 -2.47 -1.62
C LEU A 127 3.93 -2.38 -1.23
N ASN A 128 3.62 -1.81 -0.05
CA ASN A 128 2.24 -1.60 0.38
C ASN A 128 1.56 -0.38 -0.29
N HIS A 129 2.32 0.47 -0.99
CA HIS A 129 1.85 1.73 -1.58
C HIS A 129 1.89 1.76 -3.12
N ILE A 130 2.24 0.64 -3.77
CA ILE A 130 2.18 0.46 -5.22
C ILE A 130 1.01 -0.45 -5.61
#